data_AF-A0A2E1LWA8-F1
#
_entry.id   AF-A0A2E1LWA8-F1
#
_cell.length_a   1.000
_cell.length_b   1.000
_cell.length_c   1.000
_cell.angle_alpha   90.00
_cell.angle_beta   90.00
_cell.angle_gamma   90.00
#
_symmetry.space_group_name_H-M   'P 1'
#
loop_
_entity.id
_entity.type
_entity.pdbx_description
1 polymer ?
#
loop_
_entity_poly.entity_id
_entity_poly.type
_entity_poly.pdbx_seq_one_letter_code
_entity_poly.pdbx_strand_id
1 'polypeptide(L)'
;MGIVAKQSARNSLALATGLVLGAVNTMLVLPKAFEGFEEGWGLLRILTAWGTILAQILALGTPGAILRFLPSAQGDAQRESSMLFTLCVVPATALGLFGVGAALAPSTWLTKLDANAGWLLQDRMGAFVLMAAAYLAMLLLRSALIHRMRTVHVTLIQEVWLKGSYLALAVFYLMGHMPFETFFRWFLITYGAAVVFMFIEAYGTGVRLGTPNLKKDARPFIEY
;
A
#
# COMPACT_ATOMS: atom_id res chain seq x y z
N MET A 1 -5.78 -30.57 -7.34
CA MET A 1 -6.84 -29.54 -7.33
C MET A 1 -7.22 -29.00 -5.93
N GLY A 2 -6.93 -29.70 -4.82
CA GLY A 2 -7.35 -29.25 -3.47
C GLY A 2 -6.64 -28.01 -2.90
N ILE A 3 -5.40 -27.74 -3.28
CA ILE A 3 -4.64 -26.57 -2.78
C ILE A 3 -5.28 -25.26 -3.25
N VAL A 4 -5.64 -25.17 -4.53
CA VAL A 4 -6.29 -23.99 -5.12
C VAL A 4 -7.68 -23.76 -4.51
N ALA A 5 -8.46 -24.82 -4.31
CA ALA A 5 -9.77 -24.73 -3.66
C ALA A 5 -9.66 -24.22 -2.21
N LYS A 6 -8.69 -24.73 -1.43
CA LYS A 6 -8.44 -24.28 -0.05
C LYS A 6 -7.95 -22.83 0.01
N GLN A 7 -7.13 -22.42 -0.95
CA GLN A 7 -6.62 -21.05 -1.06
C GLN A 7 -7.74 -20.08 -1.43
N SER A 8 -8.59 -20.45 -2.40
CA SER A 8 -9.78 -19.68 -2.79
C SER A 8 -10.74 -19.52 -1.61
N ALA A 9 -11.08 -20.61 -0.90
CA ALA A 9 -11.98 -20.55 0.25
C ALA A 9 -11.47 -19.63 1.37
N ARG A 10 -10.18 -19.72 1.72
CA ARG A 10 -9.56 -18.84 2.72
C ARG A 10 -9.53 -17.39 2.25
N ASN A 11 -9.27 -17.15 0.97
CA ASN A 11 -9.27 -15.82 0.39
C ASN A 11 -10.68 -15.20 0.43
N SER A 12 -11.71 -15.98 0.08
CA SER A 12 -13.11 -15.54 0.16
C SER A 12 -13.53 -15.22 1.58
N LEU A 13 -13.09 -16.02 2.57
CA LEU A 13 -13.36 -15.73 3.97
C LEU A 13 -12.71 -14.40 4.41
N ALA A 14 -11.44 -14.18 4.05
CA ALA A 14 -10.74 -12.93 4.34
C ALA A 14 -11.44 -11.72 3.69
N LEU A 15 -11.89 -11.86 2.44
CA LEU A 15 -12.66 -10.82 1.74
C LEU A 15 -14.00 -10.54 2.43
N ALA A 16 -14.73 -11.59 2.83
CA ALA A 16 -16.00 -11.43 3.54
C ALA A 16 -15.81 -10.72 4.87
N THR A 17 -14.79 -11.10 5.65
CA THR A 17 -14.44 -10.41 6.90
C THR A 17 -14.08 -8.95 6.65
N GLY A 18 -13.24 -8.66 5.65
CA GLY A 18 -12.88 -7.29 5.32
C GLY A 18 -14.04 -6.44 4.79
N LEU A 19 -15.00 -7.06 4.09
CA LEU A 19 -16.24 -6.39 3.69
C LEU A 19 -17.05 -5.96 4.92
N VAL A 20 -17.26 -6.87 5.88
CA VAL A 20 -17.99 -6.56 7.12
C VAL A 20 -17.27 -5.48 7.92
N LEU A 21 -15.96 -5.60 8.12
CA LEU A 21 -15.16 -4.59 8.81
C LEU A 21 -15.27 -3.22 8.11
N GLY A 22 -15.16 -3.20 6.78
CA GLY A 22 -15.28 -1.98 6.00
C GLY A 22 -16.67 -1.34 6.09
N ALA A 23 -17.72 -2.15 6.04
CA ALA A 23 -19.11 -1.69 6.16
C ALA A 23 -19.36 -1.10 7.56
N VAL A 24 -18.97 -1.80 8.62
CA VAL A 24 -19.11 -1.31 10.01
C VAL A 24 -18.33 -0.01 10.19
N ASN A 25 -17.09 0.05 9.70
CA ASN A 25 -16.26 1.23 9.83
C ASN A 25 -16.88 2.45 9.12
N THR A 26 -17.31 2.27 7.86
CA THR A 26 -17.78 3.37 7.01
C THR A 26 -19.20 3.81 7.33
N MET A 27 -20.11 2.88 7.69
CA MET A 27 -21.52 3.20 7.91
C MET A 27 -21.85 3.55 9.36
N LEU A 28 -21.09 3.02 10.33
CA LEU A 28 -21.44 3.14 11.75
C LEU A 28 -20.40 3.90 12.57
N VAL A 29 -19.13 3.49 12.48
CA VAL A 29 -18.09 3.98 13.40
C VAL A 29 -17.58 5.35 12.98
N LEU A 30 -17.08 5.51 11.75
CA LEU A 30 -16.48 6.77 11.29
C LEU A 30 -17.44 7.96 11.31
N PRO A 31 -18.71 7.84 10.86
CA PRO A 31 -19.64 8.97 10.92
C PRO A 31 -19.86 9.49 12.34
N LYS A 32 -19.93 8.58 13.33
CA LYS A 32 -20.07 8.94 14.75
C LYS A 32 -18.76 9.43 15.35
N ALA A 33 -17.65 8.78 15.01
CA ALA A 33 -16.33 9.10 15.57
C ALA A 33 -15.88 10.51 15.18
N PHE A 34 -16.26 10.97 14.00
CA PHE A 34 -15.94 12.30 13.48
C PHE A 34 -17.13 13.27 13.49
N GLU A 35 -18.19 12.96 14.26
CA GLU A 35 -19.32 13.86 14.44
C GLU A 35 -18.83 15.17 15.10
N GLY A 36 -18.90 16.29 14.36
CA GLY A 36 -18.35 17.58 14.78
C GLY A 36 -16.92 17.90 14.33
N PHE A 37 -16.22 16.98 13.66
CA PHE A 37 -14.91 17.21 13.03
C PHE A 37 -14.78 16.51 11.66
N GLU A 38 -15.68 16.85 10.74
CA GLU A 38 -15.76 16.23 9.41
C GLU A 38 -14.51 16.44 8.56
N GLU A 39 -13.80 17.56 8.78
CA GLU A 39 -12.57 17.90 8.06
C GLU A 39 -11.46 16.86 8.31
N GLY A 40 -11.37 16.32 9.54
CA GLY A 40 -10.44 15.25 9.87
C GLY A 40 -10.72 13.96 9.10
N TRP A 41 -12.00 13.61 8.96
CA TRP A 41 -12.42 12.47 8.16
C TRP A 41 -12.16 12.69 6.66
N GLY A 42 -12.41 13.91 6.17
CA GLY A 42 -12.08 14.34 4.81
C GLY A 42 -10.59 14.17 4.49
N LEU A 43 -9.71 14.61 5.40
CA LEU A 43 -8.26 14.46 5.25
C LEU A 43 -7.84 12.99 5.09
N LEU A 44 -8.33 12.09 5.94
CA LEU A 44 -8.01 10.66 5.84
C LEU A 44 -8.44 10.06 4.50
N ARG A 45 -9.61 10.48 4.01
CA ARG A 45 -10.15 10.04 2.70
C ARG A 45 -9.31 10.57 1.54
N ILE A 46 -8.92 11.83 1.57
CA ILE A 46 -8.06 12.45 0.54
C ILE A 46 -6.69 11.77 0.53
N LEU A 47 -6.12 11.57 1.71
CA LEU A 47 -4.81 10.97 1.89
C LEU A 47 -4.78 9.53 1.33
N THR A 48 -5.79 8.72 1.62
CA THR A 48 -5.90 7.35 1.11
C THR A 48 -6.21 7.30 -0.38
N ALA A 49 -7.13 8.14 -0.87
CA ALA A 49 -7.49 8.18 -2.28
C ALA A 49 -6.30 8.61 -3.15
N TRP A 50 -5.67 9.72 -2.82
CA TRP A 50 -4.51 10.20 -3.58
C TRP A 50 -3.27 9.36 -3.37
N GLY A 51 -3.04 8.83 -2.16
CA GLY A 51 -1.96 7.87 -1.94
C GLY A 51 -2.10 6.64 -2.84
N THR A 52 -3.33 6.15 -3.01
CA THR A 52 -3.63 5.04 -3.93
C THR A 52 -3.39 5.44 -5.39
N ILE A 53 -3.90 6.60 -5.83
CA ILE A 53 -3.76 7.08 -7.22
C ILE A 53 -2.28 7.29 -7.57
N LEU A 54 -1.54 7.99 -6.72
CA LEU A 54 -0.12 8.24 -6.93
C LEU A 54 0.68 6.94 -6.96
N ALA A 55 0.39 6.00 -6.07
CA ALA A 55 1.05 4.70 -6.10
C ALA A 55 0.86 3.98 -7.45
N GLN A 56 -0.33 4.03 -8.05
CA GLN A 56 -0.55 3.42 -9.37
C GLN A 56 0.28 4.10 -10.48
N ILE A 57 0.36 5.43 -10.45
CA ILE A 57 1.16 6.21 -11.42
C ILE A 57 2.64 5.91 -11.24
N LEU A 58 3.15 6.00 -10.00
CA LEU A 58 4.55 5.75 -9.66
C LEU A 58 4.97 4.29 -9.91
N ALA A 59 4.03 3.36 -9.88
CA ALA A 59 4.30 1.96 -10.17
C ALA A 59 4.69 1.72 -11.64
N LEU A 60 4.29 2.61 -12.57
CA LEU A 60 4.68 2.55 -13.98
C LEU A 60 4.48 1.16 -14.63
N GLY A 61 3.41 0.45 -14.27
CA GLY A 61 3.10 -0.90 -14.79
C GLY A 61 3.97 -2.04 -14.24
N THR A 62 4.92 -1.75 -13.36
CA THR A 62 5.80 -2.73 -12.70
C THR A 62 5.05 -3.93 -12.08
N PRO A 63 3.89 -3.75 -11.40
CA PRO A 63 3.15 -4.87 -10.81
C PRO A 63 2.75 -5.93 -11.84
N GLY A 64 2.38 -5.51 -13.06
CA GLY A 64 2.06 -6.41 -14.17
C GLY A 64 3.32 -7.05 -14.77
N ALA A 65 4.41 -6.28 -14.86
CA ALA A 65 5.70 -6.78 -15.32
C ALA A 65 6.26 -7.87 -14.39
N ILE A 66 6.12 -7.72 -13.06
CA ILE A 66 6.48 -8.76 -12.09
C ILE A 66 5.70 -10.04 -12.38
N LEU A 67 4.38 -9.98 -12.53
CA LEU A 67 3.56 -11.17 -12.76
C LEU A 67 3.84 -11.85 -14.10
N ARG A 68 4.22 -11.09 -15.13
CA ARG A 68 4.49 -11.61 -16.48
C ARG A 68 5.90 -12.15 -16.64
N PHE A 69 6.91 -11.41 -16.20
CA PHE A 69 8.32 -11.72 -16.50
C PHE A 69 9.01 -12.51 -15.39
N LEU A 70 8.59 -12.36 -14.15
CA LEU A 70 9.24 -13.08 -13.05
C LEU A 70 9.14 -14.61 -13.14
N PRO A 71 8.02 -15.21 -13.61
CA PRO A 71 7.95 -16.65 -13.84
C PRO A 71 9.02 -17.20 -14.79
N SER A 72 9.54 -16.39 -15.73
CA SER A 72 10.61 -16.82 -16.65
C SER A 72 11.97 -17.05 -15.96
N ALA A 73 12.14 -16.53 -14.75
CA ALA A 73 13.34 -16.73 -13.93
C ALA A 73 13.18 -17.87 -12.90
N GLN A 74 12.04 -18.58 -12.91
CA GLN A 74 11.75 -19.62 -11.95
C GLN A 74 12.75 -20.78 -12.09
N GLY A 75 13.39 -21.16 -10.98
CA GLY A 75 14.42 -22.21 -10.93
C GLY A 75 15.85 -21.69 -10.81
N ASP A 76 16.08 -20.39 -11.04
CA ASP A 76 17.36 -19.71 -10.76
C ASP A 76 17.12 -18.58 -9.75
N ALA A 77 17.43 -18.87 -8.48
CA ALA A 77 17.21 -17.93 -7.38
C ALA A 77 18.00 -16.61 -7.56
N GLN A 78 19.17 -16.65 -8.20
CA GLN A 78 19.97 -15.44 -8.43
C GLN A 78 19.33 -14.57 -9.51
N ARG A 79 18.85 -15.19 -10.59
CA ARG A 79 18.17 -14.48 -11.68
C ARG A 79 16.83 -13.91 -11.24
N GLU A 80 16.04 -14.65 -10.48
CA GLU A 80 14.75 -14.18 -9.95
C GLU A 80 14.95 -12.95 -9.05
N SER A 81 15.94 -13.02 -8.15
CA SER A 81 16.30 -11.94 -7.22
C SER A 81 16.84 -10.69 -7.95
N SER A 82 17.59 -10.88 -9.04
CA SER A 82 18.09 -9.78 -9.90
C SER A 82 16.95 -9.11 -10.66
N MET A 83 16.07 -9.90 -11.30
CA MET A 83 14.95 -9.37 -12.07
C MET A 83 13.95 -8.62 -11.20
N LEU A 84 13.64 -9.13 -10.00
CA LEU A 84 12.82 -8.41 -9.01
C LEU A 84 13.42 -7.06 -8.64
N PHE A 85 14.73 -7.01 -8.36
CA PHE A 85 15.40 -5.78 -8.02
C PHE A 85 15.32 -4.78 -9.19
N THR A 86 15.66 -5.22 -10.41
CA THR A 86 15.61 -4.38 -11.61
C THR A 86 14.21 -3.81 -11.85
N LEU A 87 13.16 -4.63 -11.67
CA LEU A 87 11.77 -4.20 -11.77
C LEU A 87 11.41 -3.16 -10.69
N CYS A 88 11.88 -3.33 -9.45
CA CYS A 88 11.60 -2.42 -8.35
C CYS A 88 12.42 -1.11 -8.40
N VAL A 89 13.53 -1.05 -9.13
CA VAL A 89 14.33 0.18 -9.27
C VAL A 89 13.53 1.29 -9.95
N VAL A 90 12.79 0.98 -11.02
CA VAL A 90 11.98 1.96 -11.77
C VAL A 90 10.94 2.67 -10.89
N PRO A 91 10.07 1.98 -10.14
CA PRO A 91 9.13 2.64 -9.24
C PRO A 91 9.82 3.29 -8.04
N ALA A 92 10.95 2.76 -7.56
CA ALA A 92 11.71 3.39 -6.48
C ALA A 92 12.34 4.73 -6.92
N THR A 93 12.87 4.83 -8.14
CA THR A 93 13.38 6.09 -8.68
C THR A 93 12.24 7.08 -8.93
N ALA A 94 11.09 6.63 -9.46
CA ALA A 94 9.91 7.46 -9.62
C ALA A 94 9.44 8.04 -8.27
N LEU A 95 9.38 7.21 -7.22
CA LEU A 95 9.04 7.65 -5.87
C LEU A 95 10.07 8.64 -5.32
N GLY A 96 11.36 8.40 -5.54
CA GLY A 96 12.44 9.31 -5.13
C GLY A 96 12.32 10.68 -5.79
N LEU A 97 12.11 10.72 -7.11
CA LEU A 97 11.87 11.97 -7.85
C LEU A 97 10.63 12.69 -7.37
N PHE A 98 9.53 11.96 -7.13
CA PHE A 98 8.32 12.52 -6.56
C PHE A 98 8.55 13.10 -5.16
N GLY A 99 9.28 12.39 -4.30
CA GLY A 99 9.62 12.85 -2.94
C GLY A 99 10.46 14.12 -2.94
N VAL A 100 11.46 14.21 -3.83
CA VAL A 100 12.25 15.45 -4.01
C VAL A 100 11.36 16.58 -4.53
N GLY A 101 10.53 16.32 -5.53
CA GLY A 101 9.58 17.32 -6.05
C GLY A 101 8.60 17.81 -4.98
N ALA A 102 8.10 16.90 -4.13
CA ALA A 102 7.22 17.22 -3.02
C ALA A 102 7.91 18.04 -1.92
N ALA A 103 9.20 17.79 -1.64
CA ALA A 103 9.98 18.54 -0.67
C ALA A 103 10.31 19.97 -1.14
N LEU A 104 10.43 20.19 -2.46
CA LEU A 104 10.66 21.50 -3.06
C LEU A 104 9.36 22.27 -3.36
N ALA A 105 8.21 21.59 -3.34
CA ALA A 105 6.92 22.20 -3.62
C ALA A 105 6.47 23.14 -2.49
N PRO A 106 5.81 24.27 -2.80
CA PRO A 106 5.21 25.13 -1.78
C PRO A 106 4.21 24.36 -0.91
N SER A 107 4.16 24.67 0.39
CA SER A 107 3.23 24.04 1.35
C SER A 107 1.75 24.24 0.99
N THR A 108 1.44 25.22 0.14
CA THR A 108 0.10 25.51 -0.39
C THR A 108 -0.30 24.62 -1.57
N TRP A 109 0.58 23.79 -2.10
CA TRP A 109 0.26 22.97 -3.27
C TRP A 109 -0.78 21.89 -2.94
N LEU A 110 -0.71 21.30 -1.75
CA LEU A 110 -1.69 20.32 -1.28
C LEU A 110 -3.08 20.93 -1.05
N THR A 111 -3.17 22.21 -0.70
CA THR A 111 -4.46 22.86 -0.41
C THR A 111 -5.30 23.06 -1.68
N LYS A 112 -4.74 22.77 -2.86
CA LYS A 112 -5.47 22.72 -4.14
C LYS A 112 -6.17 21.38 -4.37
N LEU A 113 -5.82 20.34 -3.61
CA LEU A 113 -6.43 19.00 -3.73
C LEU A 113 -7.81 18.95 -3.06
N ASP A 114 -8.06 19.83 -2.09
CA ASP A 114 -9.36 20.03 -1.46
C ASP A 114 -9.55 21.49 -1.03
N ALA A 115 -10.54 22.15 -1.62
CA ALA A 115 -10.87 23.55 -1.38
C ALA A 115 -11.49 23.80 0.01
N ASN A 116 -12.08 22.76 0.63
CA ASN A 116 -12.81 22.91 1.90
C ASN A 116 -11.95 22.60 3.13
N ALA A 117 -10.97 21.68 3.04
CA ALA A 117 -10.09 21.29 4.16
C ALA A 117 -8.60 21.57 3.90
N GLY A 118 -8.29 22.53 3.03
CA GLY A 118 -6.93 22.85 2.60
C GLY A 118 -5.97 23.16 3.77
N TRP A 119 -6.45 23.79 4.84
CA TRP A 119 -5.61 24.10 6.01
C TRP A 119 -5.11 22.85 6.75
N LEU A 120 -5.88 21.76 6.75
CA LEU A 120 -5.52 20.50 7.42
C LEU A 120 -4.43 19.73 6.66
N LEU A 121 -4.30 20.02 5.36
CA LEU A 121 -3.29 19.48 4.46
C LEU A 121 -1.97 20.28 4.50
N GLN A 122 -2.00 21.50 5.03
CA GLN A 122 -0.81 22.34 5.16
C GLN A 122 0.21 21.66 6.09
N ASP A 123 1.48 21.67 5.71
CA ASP A 123 2.59 20.98 6.39
C ASP A 123 2.47 19.43 6.53
N ARG A 124 1.48 18.79 5.89
CA ARG A 124 1.34 17.32 5.90
C ARG A 124 1.86 16.61 4.64
N MET A 125 2.67 17.28 3.83
CA MET A 125 3.27 16.70 2.61
C MET A 125 4.04 15.41 2.89
N GLY A 126 4.74 15.34 4.03
CA GLY A 126 5.44 14.11 4.44
C GLY A 126 4.50 12.92 4.63
N ALA A 127 3.30 13.12 5.19
CA ALA A 127 2.31 12.06 5.35
C ALA A 127 1.79 11.58 4.00
N PHE A 128 1.64 12.49 3.03
CA PHE A 128 1.18 12.17 1.68
C PHE A 128 2.20 11.35 0.90
N VAL A 129 3.48 11.75 0.94
CA VAL A 129 4.58 10.98 0.35
C VAL A 129 4.69 9.62 1.03
N LEU A 130 4.56 9.54 2.35
CA LEU A 130 4.59 8.28 3.09
C LEU A 130 3.44 7.35 2.67
N MET A 131 2.24 7.87 2.47
CA MET A 131 1.09 7.08 2.02
C MET A 131 1.29 6.59 0.59
N ALA A 132 1.73 7.45 -0.33
CA ALA A 132 2.08 7.06 -1.68
C ALA A 132 3.16 5.95 -1.70
N ALA A 133 4.20 6.10 -0.87
CA ALA A 133 5.26 5.11 -0.70
C ALA A 133 4.72 3.79 -0.14
N ALA A 134 3.85 3.83 0.88
CA ALA A 134 3.27 2.64 1.49
C ALA A 134 2.37 1.89 0.51
N TYR A 135 1.49 2.58 -0.21
CA TYR A 135 0.65 1.97 -1.24
C TYR A 135 1.47 1.41 -2.40
N LEU A 136 2.52 2.11 -2.85
CA LEU A 136 3.41 1.63 -3.89
C LEU A 136 4.14 0.35 -3.45
N ALA A 137 4.70 0.34 -2.24
CA ALA A 137 5.35 -0.83 -1.67
C ALA A 137 4.39 -2.02 -1.55
N MET A 138 3.17 -1.79 -1.05
CA MET A 138 2.13 -2.83 -1.00
C MET A 138 1.77 -3.36 -2.39
N LEU A 139 1.73 -2.51 -3.42
CA LEU A 139 1.42 -2.93 -4.79
C LEU A 139 2.51 -3.84 -5.37
N LEU A 140 3.79 -3.49 -5.17
CA LEU A 140 4.93 -4.29 -5.62
C LEU A 140 5.04 -5.61 -4.85
N LEU A 141 4.93 -5.55 -3.52
CA LEU A 141 4.96 -6.74 -2.65
C LEU A 141 3.80 -7.68 -2.94
N ARG A 142 2.60 -7.15 -3.20
CA ARG A 142 1.45 -7.93 -3.63
C ARG A 142 1.76 -8.71 -4.89
N SER A 143 2.32 -8.08 -5.93
CA SER A 143 2.68 -8.80 -7.15
C SER A 143 3.72 -9.90 -6.91
N ALA A 144 4.75 -9.63 -6.10
CA ALA A 144 5.77 -10.63 -5.76
C ALA A 144 5.19 -11.81 -4.94
N LEU A 145 4.31 -11.55 -3.98
CA LEU A 145 3.66 -12.57 -3.17
C LEU A 145 2.62 -13.40 -3.96
N ILE A 146 1.91 -12.77 -4.89
CA ILE A 146 0.99 -13.49 -5.80
C ILE A 146 1.77 -14.47 -6.68
N HIS A 147 2.95 -14.08 -7.18
CA HIS A 147 3.84 -14.99 -7.92
C HIS A 147 4.20 -16.24 -7.09
N ARG A 148 4.38 -16.09 -5.77
CA ARG A 148 4.63 -17.20 -4.83
C ARG A 148 3.36 -17.88 -4.29
N MET A 149 2.20 -17.64 -4.92
CA MET A 149 0.90 -18.21 -4.52
C MET A 149 0.49 -17.87 -3.07
N ARG A 150 0.91 -16.73 -2.53
CA ARG A 150 0.60 -16.27 -1.16
C ARG A 150 -0.54 -15.25 -1.10
N THR A 151 -1.55 -15.44 -1.95
CA THR A 151 -2.68 -14.50 -2.10
C THR A 151 -3.46 -14.28 -0.80
N VAL A 152 -3.65 -15.34 0.01
CA VAL A 152 -4.43 -15.26 1.26
C VAL A 152 -3.82 -14.26 2.25
N HIS A 153 -2.50 -14.24 2.40
CA HIS A 153 -1.83 -13.33 3.33
C HIS A 153 -1.92 -11.87 2.85
N VAL A 154 -1.77 -11.65 1.55
CA VAL A 154 -1.97 -10.33 0.94
C VAL A 154 -3.38 -9.81 1.25
N THR A 155 -4.39 -10.64 1.02
CA THR A 155 -5.80 -10.29 1.27
C THR A 155 -6.06 -10.07 2.76
N LEU A 156 -5.54 -10.91 3.65
CA LEU A 156 -5.68 -10.71 5.09
C LEU A 156 -5.10 -9.36 5.54
N ILE A 157 -3.93 -8.98 5.03
CA ILE A 157 -3.31 -7.69 5.40
C ILE A 157 -4.14 -6.51 4.84
N GLN A 158 -4.55 -6.56 3.57
CA GLN A 158 -5.25 -5.43 2.94
C GLN A 158 -6.70 -5.30 3.41
N GLU A 159 -7.39 -6.41 3.59
CA GLU A 159 -8.83 -6.43 3.85
C GLU A 159 -9.15 -6.55 5.33
N VAL A 160 -8.36 -7.30 6.10
CA VAL A 160 -8.64 -7.52 7.53
C VAL A 160 -7.78 -6.62 8.40
N TRP A 161 -6.46 -6.58 8.20
CA TRP A 161 -5.58 -5.75 9.03
C TRP A 161 -5.86 -4.26 8.85
N LEU A 162 -5.77 -3.71 7.63
CA LEU A 162 -5.95 -2.26 7.42
C LEU A 162 -7.35 -1.78 7.86
N LYS A 163 -8.41 -2.52 7.51
CA LYS A 163 -9.77 -2.13 7.89
C LYS A 163 -10.06 -2.37 9.38
N GLY A 164 -9.55 -3.47 9.94
CA GLY A 164 -9.74 -3.83 11.35
C GLY A 164 -8.98 -2.89 12.29
N SER A 165 -7.73 -2.57 11.98
CA SER A 165 -6.94 -1.59 12.73
C SER A 165 -7.52 -0.18 12.61
N TYR A 166 -7.99 0.23 11.42
CA TYR A 166 -8.66 1.52 11.25
C TYR A 166 -9.97 1.59 12.05
N LEU A 167 -10.76 0.52 12.04
CA LEU A 167 -11.96 0.41 12.88
C LEU A 167 -11.62 0.48 14.36
N ALA A 168 -10.61 -0.26 14.82
CA ALA A 168 -10.17 -0.24 16.22
C ALA A 168 -9.75 1.18 16.63
N LEU A 169 -8.91 1.84 15.83
CA LEU A 169 -8.52 3.23 16.06
C LEU A 169 -9.73 4.16 16.09
N ALA A 170 -10.70 3.99 15.19
CA ALA A 170 -11.88 4.84 15.12
C ALA A 170 -12.79 4.66 16.35
N VAL A 171 -12.90 3.44 16.87
CA VAL A 171 -13.61 3.16 18.14
C VAL A 171 -12.88 3.83 19.32
N PHE A 172 -11.55 3.70 19.41
CA PHE A 172 -10.77 4.36 20.47
C PHE A 172 -10.89 5.89 20.40
N TYR A 173 -10.93 6.46 19.19
CA TYR A 173 -11.15 7.89 18.99
C TYR A 173 -12.57 8.31 19.42
N LEU A 174 -13.60 7.54 19.02
CA LEU A 174 -15.00 7.77 19.41
C LEU A 174 -15.19 7.75 20.93
N MET A 175 -14.45 6.90 21.64
CA MET A 175 -14.47 6.85 23.11
C MET A 175 -13.75 8.03 23.78
N GLY A 176 -13.14 8.94 23.01
CA GLY A 176 -12.41 10.09 23.52
C GLY A 176 -11.04 9.74 24.13
N HIS A 177 -10.53 8.52 23.92
CA HIS A 177 -9.26 8.08 24.51
C HIS A 177 -8.02 8.69 23.84
N MET A 178 -8.16 9.34 22.68
CA MET A 178 -7.05 9.99 22.00
C MET A 178 -7.47 11.21 21.19
N PRO A 179 -6.60 12.24 21.08
CA PRO A 179 -6.82 13.37 20.18
C PRO A 179 -6.59 12.98 18.72
N PHE A 180 -7.12 13.78 17.79
CA PHE A 180 -7.04 13.53 16.34
C PHE A 180 -5.60 13.34 15.85
N GLU A 181 -4.64 14.11 16.35
CA GLU A 181 -3.24 14.02 15.92
C GLU A 181 -2.60 12.68 16.31
N THR A 182 -2.94 12.13 17.48
CA THR A 182 -2.51 10.80 17.90
C THR A 182 -3.16 9.73 17.04
N PHE A 183 -4.47 9.84 16.80
CA PHE A 183 -5.20 8.97 15.89
C PHE A 183 -4.55 8.95 14.49
N PHE A 184 -4.25 10.13 13.94
CA PHE A 184 -3.68 10.29 12.61
C PHE A 184 -2.30 9.64 12.50
N ARG A 185 -1.44 9.79 13.51
CA ARG A 185 -0.11 9.13 13.53
C ARG A 185 -0.24 7.62 13.57
N TRP A 186 -1.11 7.08 14.43
CA TRP A 186 -1.38 5.64 14.49
C TRP A 186 -1.97 5.12 13.18
N PHE A 187 -2.83 5.90 12.55
CA PHE A 187 -3.35 5.61 11.23
C PHE A 187 -2.21 5.47 10.20
N LEU A 188 -1.26 6.42 10.14
CA LEU A 188 -0.09 6.30 9.24
C LEU A 188 0.77 5.07 9.57
N ILE A 189 1.00 4.81 10.86
CA ILE A 189 1.79 3.66 11.34
C ILE A 189 1.15 2.35 10.90
N THR A 190 -0.18 2.23 10.92
CA THR A 190 -0.91 1.04 10.46
C THR A 190 -0.59 0.66 9.02
N TYR A 191 -0.45 1.65 8.12
CA TYR A 191 -0.05 1.40 6.73
C TYR A 191 1.42 1.02 6.62
N GLY A 192 2.31 1.68 7.38
CA GLY A 192 3.70 1.27 7.48
C GLY A 192 3.85 -0.17 8.00
N ALA A 193 3.09 -0.54 9.02
CA ALA A 193 3.03 -1.89 9.57
C ALA A 193 2.52 -2.91 8.54
N ALA A 194 1.53 -2.55 7.72
CA ALA A 194 1.06 -3.41 6.63
C ALA A 194 2.18 -3.70 5.61
N VAL A 195 2.98 -2.70 5.25
CA VAL A 195 4.17 -2.89 4.39
C VAL A 195 5.17 -3.84 5.07
N VAL A 196 5.45 -3.64 6.36
CA VAL A 196 6.36 -4.51 7.11
C VAL A 196 5.85 -5.95 7.16
N PHE A 197 4.56 -6.17 7.42
CA PHE A 197 3.97 -7.52 7.41
C PHE A 197 4.06 -8.19 6.03
N MET A 198 3.78 -7.44 4.96
CA MET A 198 3.96 -7.95 3.59
C MET A 198 5.43 -8.26 3.29
N PHE A 199 6.35 -7.44 3.78
CA PHE A 199 7.79 -7.64 3.58
C PHE A 199 8.29 -8.87 4.34
N ILE A 200 7.89 -9.06 5.60
CA ILE A 200 8.22 -10.24 6.40
C ILE A 200 7.76 -11.51 5.66
N GLU A 201 6.54 -11.50 5.11
CA GLU A 201 6.01 -12.66 4.42
C GLU A 201 6.65 -12.89 3.04
N ALA A 202 7.04 -11.82 2.36
CA ALA A 202 7.85 -11.92 1.13
C ALA A 202 9.20 -12.57 1.45
N TYR A 203 9.87 -12.11 2.51
CA TYR A 203 11.16 -12.66 2.92
C TYR A 203 11.06 -14.13 3.36
N GLY A 204 10.02 -14.48 4.13
CA GLY A 204 9.74 -15.85 4.56
C GLY A 204 9.43 -16.81 3.42
N THR A 205 9.01 -16.30 2.26
CA THR A 205 8.72 -17.10 1.06
C THR A 205 9.88 -17.19 0.09
N GLY A 206 11.05 -16.65 0.46
CA GLY A 206 12.27 -16.70 -0.33
C GLY A 206 12.38 -15.58 -1.37
N VAL A 207 11.48 -14.59 -1.36
CA VAL A 207 11.61 -13.38 -2.18
C VAL A 207 12.80 -12.59 -1.64
N ARG A 208 13.90 -12.58 -2.39
CA ARG A 208 15.11 -11.81 -2.08
C ARG A 208 15.33 -10.74 -3.13
N LEU A 209 15.95 -9.65 -2.72
CA LEU A 209 16.45 -8.60 -3.60
C LEU A 209 17.92 -8.89 -3.87
N GLY A 210 18.28 -9.02 -5.15
CA GLY A 210 19.62 -9.40 -5.59
C GLY A 210 20.41 -8.17 -6.07
N THR A 211 21.62 -8.39 -6.59
CA THR A 211 22.37 -7.34 -7.29
C THR A 211 21.75 -7.11 -8.68
N PRO A 212 21.44 -5.86 -9.08
CA PRO A 212 20.86 -5.57 -10.40
C PRO A 212 21.78 -6.02 -11.54
N ASN A 213 21.22 -6.64 -12.57
CA ASN A 213 21.92 -6.88 -13.83
C ASN A 213 21.12 -6.37 -15.02
N LEU A 214 21.05 -5.03 -15.17
CA LEU A 214 20.24 -4.37 -16.20
C LEU A 214 20.50 -4.89 -17.62
N LYS A 215 21.72 -5.32 -17.96
CA LYS A 215 22.04 -5.83 -19.31
C LYS A 215 21.44 -7.20 -19.62
N LYS A 216 21.32 -8.08 -18.62
CA LYS A 216 20.75 -9.42 -18.79
C LYS A 216 19.25 -9.43 -18.53
N ASP A 217 18.82 -8.65 -17.55
CA ASP A 217 17.42 -8.58 -17.12
C ASP A 217 16.56 -7.78 -18.10
N ALA A 218 17.12 -6.81 -18.85
CA ALA A 218 16.36 -6.03 -19.83
C ALA A 218 16.11 -6.74 -21.18
N ARG A 219 16.91 -7.77 -21.54
CA ARG A 219 16.77 -8.48 -22.84
C ARG A 219 15.35 -9.02 -23.10
N PRO A 220 14.68 -9.68 -22.14
CA PRO A 220 13.31 -10.18 -22.34
C PRO A 220 12.27 -9.08 -22.56
N PHE A 221 12.56 -7.83 -22.18
CA PHE A 221 11.67 -6.68 -22.36
C PHE A 221 11.84 -6.01 -23.73
N ILE A 222 12.98 -6.23 -24.41
CA ILE A 222 13.33 -5.62 -25.70
C ILE A 222 12.99 -6.56 -26.88
N GLU A 223 12.93 -7.87 -26.64
CA GLU A 223 12.62 -8.89 -27.67
C GLU A 223 11.10 -9.07 -27.92
N TYR A 224 10.26 -8.17 -27.42
CA TYR A 224 8.82 -8.07 -27.70
C TYR A 224 8.50 -6.81 -28.48
#